data_AF-A0A2G6J281-F1
#
_entry.id   AF-A0A2G6J281-F1
#
_cell.length_a   1.000
_cell.length_b   1.000
_cell.length_c   1.000
_cell.angle_alpha   90.00
_cell.angle_beta   90.00
_cell.angle_gamma   90.00
#
_symmetry.space_group_name_H-M   'P 1'
#
loop_
_entity.id
_entity.type
_entity.pdbx_description
1 polymer ?
#
loop_
_entity_poly.entity_id
_entity_poly.type
_entity_poly.pdbx_seq_one_letter_code
_entity_poly.pdbx_strand_id
1 'polypeptide(L)'
;MTTSAEVPEDAGVRAAHARAREVGAAQGRRDAAAYISDRTSDGYLLRRAVSTLAMGLGLFLVGGLLGALLLNLLGRRPSLRYAQRLGDAARATIAAIGDGGDGGGDGGGDGDGDGEEGGPLAPLTEPLTQAARTVERLVDLAAPLESDRGGDLAAARCAELYTTLEALLGHLEALALQVEAWRARDHDDAVTAEITAAAEALTARVEEAA
;
A
#
# COMPACT_ATOMS: atom_id res chain seq x y z
N MET A 1 -2.07 -16.51 104.02
CA MET A 1 -1.10 -15.40 103.91
C MET A 1 -0.28 -15.61 102.64
N THR A 2 -0.57 -14.76 101.66
CA THR A 2 0.24 -14.36 100.48
C THR A 2 1.11 -15.40 99.77
N THR A 3 0.57 -15.91 98.65
CA THR A 3 1.32 -16.40 97.50
C THR A 3 2.04 -15.23 96.81
N SER A 4 3.37 -15.17 96.94
CA SER A 4 4.22 -14.50 95.95
C SER A 4 4.83 -15.60 95.09
N ALA A 5 4.38 -15.71 93.84
CA ALA A 5 5.05 -16.48 92.82
C ALA A 5 5.38 -15.52 91.68
N GLU A 6 6.69 -15.45 91.39
CA GLU A 6 7.36 -14.51 90.50
C GLU A 6 6.80 -14.47 89.09
N VAL A 7 6.81 -13.24 88.55
CA VAL A 7 6.44 -12.89 87.18
C VAL A 7 7.50 -13.44 86.20
N PRO A 8 7.15 -14.27 85.20
CA PRO A 8 8.10 -14.72 84.18
C PRO A 8 8.11 -13.75 82.98
N GLU A 9 8.26 -12.45 83.21
CA GLU A 9 8.30 -11.44 82.12
C GLU A 9 9.65 -11.46 81.37
N ASP A 10 10.72 -11.90 82.02
CA ASP A 10 12.09 -11.77 81.51
C ASP A 10 12.47 -12.80 80.43
N ALA A 11 11.77 -13.94 80.36
CA ALA A 11 12.01 -14.95 79.35
C ALA A 11 11.31 -14.60 78.02
N GLY A 12 10.10 -14.05 78.09
CA GLY A 12 9.32 -13.66 76.92
C GLY A 12 9.94 -12.50 76.16
N VAL A 13 10.41 -11.47 76.88
CA VAL A 13 11.06 -10.29 76.28
C VAL A 13 12.38 -10.66 75.61
N ARG A 14 13.19 -11.54 76.22
CA ARG A 14 14.44 -12.04 75.62
C ARG A 14 14.19 -12.89 74.38
N ALA A 15 13.17 -13.75 74.39
CA ALA A 15 12.78 -14.56 73.23
C ALA A 15 12.25 -13.69 72.07
N ALA A 16 11.49 -12.64 72.36
CA ALA A 16 11.00 -11.69 71.37
C ALA A 16 12.15 -10.88 70.74
N HIS A 17 13.11 -10.42 71.54
CA HIS A 17 14.31 -9.74 71.03
C HIS A 17 15.20 -10.67 70.18
N ALA A 18 15.32 -11.94 70.54
CA ALA A 18 16.06 -12.92 69.73
C ALA A 18 15.39 -13.12 68.36
N ARG A 19 14.06 -13.31 68.33
CA ARG A 19 13.30 -13.42 67.06
C ARG A 19 13.38 -12.15 66.22
N ALA A 20 13.33 -10.96 66.82
CA ALA A 20 13.45 -9.71 66.08
C ALA A 20 14.83 -9.57 65.40
N ARG A 21 15.91 -10.02 66.06
CA ARG A 21 17.25 -10.05 65.45
C ARG A 21 17.35 -11.07 64.32
N GLU A 22 16.74 -12.23 64.47
CA GLU A 22 16.72 -13.26 63.40
C GLU A 22 15.95 -12.80 62.17
N VAL A 23 14.79 -12.16 62.35
CA VAL A 23 14.00 -11.59 61.26
C VAL A 23 14.75 -10.44 60.59
N GLY A 24 15.34 -9.52 61.36
CA GLY A 24 16.18 -8.45 60.83
C GLY A 24 17.39 -8.95 60.04
N ALA A 25 18.05 -10.01 60.53
CA ALA A 25 19.18 -10.65 59.84
C ALA A 25 18.74 -11.43 58.59
N ALA A 26 17.53 -12.01 58.58
CA ALA A 26 16.98 -12.67 57.41
C ALA A 26 16.57 -11.65 56.33
N GLN A 27 15.95 -10.54 56.72
CA GLN A 27 15.55 -9.45 55.84
C GLN A 27 16.79 -8.78 55.23
N GLY A 28 17.78 -8.42 56.06
CA GLY A 28 19.02 -7.82 55.59
C GLY A 28 19.81 -8.72 54.63
N ARG A 29 19.74 -10.05 54.80
CA ARG A 29 20.35 -11.00 53.84
C ARG A 29 19.61 -11.07 52.51
N ARG A 30 18.27 -10.97 52.50
CA ARG A 30 17.47 -10.91 51.26
C ARG A 30 17.69 -9.60 50.51
N ASP A 31 17.71 -8.48 51.22
CA ASP A 31 17.94 -7.17 50.63
C ASP A 31 19.38 -7.03 50.12
N ALA A 32 20.36 -7.57 50.85
CA ALA A 32 21.75 -7.65 50.38
C ALA A 32 21.89 -8.58 49.16
N ALA A 33 21.20 -9.72 49.12
CA ALA A 33 21.21 -10.62 47.96
C ALA A 33 20.57 -9.97 46.72
N ALA A 34 19.47 -9.24 46.90
CA ALA A 34 18.83 -8.47 45.84
C ALA A 34 19.76 -7.35 45.34
N TYR A 35 20.38 -6.59 46.25
CA TYR A 35 21.34 -5.54 45.92
C TYR A 35 22.59 -6.06 45.22
N ILE A 36 23.09 -7.25 45.59
CA ILE A 36 24.21 -7.91 44.92
C ILE A 36 23.78 -8.39 43.53
N SER A 37 22.57 -8.97 43.38
CA SER A 37 22.07 -9.44 42.08
C SER A 37 21.80 -8.33 41.06
N ASP A 38 21.46 -7.12 41.54
CA ASP A 38 21.21 -5.96 40.68
C ASP A 38 22.53 -5.27 40.25
N ARG A 39 23.61 -5.48 41.01
CA ARG A 39 24.93 -4.87 40.77
C ARG A 39 25.95 -5.82 40.14
N THR A 40 25.71 -7.14 40.12
CA THR A 40 26.56 -8.07 39.37
C THR A 40 26.26 -7.95 37.88
N SER A 41 27.33 -7.90 37.09
CA SER A 41 27.32 -7.84 35.61
C SER A 41 26.38 -8.85 34.97
N ASP A 42 26.12 -9.98 35.63
CA ASP A 42 25.27 -11.06 35.16
C ASP A 42 23.80 -10.67 35.03
N GLY A 43 23.24 -9.84 35.94
CA GLY A 43 21.85 -9.39 35.84
C GLY A 43 21.62 -8.44 34.65
N TYR A 44 22.61 -7.58 34.38
CA TYR A 44 22.61 -6.70 33.23
C TYR A 44 22.86 -7.46 31.92
N LEU A 45 23.78 -8.44 31.92
CA LEU A 45 24.05 -9.29 30.77
C LEU A 45 22.85 -10.17 30.40
N LEU A 46 22.13 -10.72 31.40
CA LEU A 46 20.93 -11.52 31.16
C LEU A 46 19.81 -10.67 30.57
N ARG A 47 19.54 -9.47 31.12
CA ARG A 47 18.55 -8.54 30.55
C ARG A 47 18.93 -8.09 29.15
N ARG A 48 20.21 -7.79 28.90
CA ARG A 48 20.69 -7.41 27.57
C ARG A 48 20.57 -8.56 26.58
N ALA A 49 20.90 -9.79 26.97
CA ALA A 49 20.76 -10.98 26.13
C ALA A 49 19.28 -11.25 25.79
N VAL A 50 18.39 -11.17 26.79
CA VAL A 50 16.93 -11.35 26.59
C VAL A 50 16.36 -10.26 25.68
N SER A 51 16.72 -8.99 25.88
CA SER A 51 16.28 -7.90 25.00
C SER A 51 16.83 -8.02 23.58
N THR A 52 18.08 -8.47 23.42
CA THR A 52 18.69 -8.68 22.10
C THR A 52 18.02 -9.84 21.37
N LEU A 53 17.72 -10.93 22.07
CA LEU A 53 16.97 -12.07 21.52
C LEU A 53 15.53 -11.67 21.17
N ALA A 54 14.86 -10.88 22.01
CA ALA A 54 13.51 -10.39 21.74
C ALA A 54 13.47 -9.45 20.52
N MET A 55 14.45 -8.53 20.40
CA MET A 55 14.60 -7.68 19.21
C MET A 55 14.92 -8.50 17.96
N GLY A 56 15.81 -9.49 18.06
CA GLY A 56 16.16 -10.38 16.94
C GLY A 56 14.97 -11.23 16.48
N LEU A 57 14.19 -11.76 17.42
CA LEU A 57 12.98 -12.53 17.11
C LEU A 57 11.89 -11.64 16.51
N GLY A 58 11.73 -10.41 17.00
CA GLY A 58 10.81 -9.42 16.44
C GLY A 58 11.18 -9.05 15.00
N LEU A 59 12.45 -8.77 14.73
CA LEU A 59 12.95 -8.50 13.37
C LEU A 59 12.80 -9.71 12.44
N PHE A 60 13.04 -10.92 12.93
CA PHE A 60 12.86 -12.14 12.15
C PHE A 60 11.38 -12.40 11.83
N LEU A 61 10.46 -12.18 12.77
CA LEU A 61 9.03 -12.33 12.53
C LEU A 61 8.49 -11.27 11.58
N VAL A 62 8.91 -10.00 11.73
CA VAL A 62 8.55 -8.93 10.81
C VAL A 62 9.14 -9.19 9.42
N GLY A 63 10.41 -9.57 9.33
CA GLY A 63 11.06 -9.93 8.07
C GLY A 63 10.45 -11.17 7.41
N GLY A 64 10.07 -12.17 8.20
CA GLY A 64 9.37 -13.36 7.73
C GLY A 64 7.96 -13.06 7.26
N LEU A 65 7.23 -12.17 7.94
CA LEU A 65 5.91 -11.70 7.51
C LEU A 65 6.01 -10.86 6.24
N LEU A 66 7.00 -9.97 6.14
CA LEU A 66 7.25 -9.16 4.96
C LEU A 66 7.68 -10.03 3.77
N GLY A 67 8.53 -11.04 4.03
CA GLY A 67 8.94 -12.05 3.06
C GLY A 67 7.77 -12.91 2.60
N ALA A 68 6.90 -13.34 3.52
CA ALA A 68 5.68 -14.07 3.19
C ALA A 68 4.67 -13.18 2.44
N LEU A 69 4.58 -11.89 2.75
CA LEU A 69 3.75 -10.93 2.03
C LEU A 69 4.28 -10.69 0.61
N LEU A 70 5.61 -10.56 0.46
CA LEU A 70 6.27 -10.44 -0.84
C LEU A 70 6.13 -11.73 -1.66
N LEU A 71 6.27 -12.90 -1.04
CA LEU A 71 6.02 -14.20 -1.68
C LEU A 71 4.53 -14.41 -2.02
N ASN A 72 3.62 -13.84 -1.24
CA ASN A 72 2.18 -13.85 -1.52
C ASN A 72 1.81 -12.84 -2.61
N LEU A 73 2.53 -11.71 -2.72
CA LEU A 73 2.41 -10.77 -3.83
C LEU A 73 3.02 -11.36 -5.12
N LEU A 74 4.17 -12.04 -5.03
CA LEU A 74 4.75 -12.83 -6.13
C LEU A 74 3.88 -14.06 -6.47
N GLY A 75 3.17 -14.62 -5.49
CA GLY A 75 2.28 -15.76 -5.62
C GLY A 75 0.87 -15.41 -6.08
N ARG A 76 0.48 -14.12 -6.00
CA ARG A 76 -0.70 -13.58 -6.66
C ARG A 76 -0.41 -13.51 -8.15
N ARG A 77 -0.58 -14.66 -8.80
CA ARG A 77 -0.67 -14.75 -10.25
C ARG A 77 -1.68 -13.70 -10.69
N PRO A 78 -1.28 -12.75 -11.54
CA PRO A 78 -2.18 -11.70 -11.96
C PRO A 78 -3.32 -12.37 -12.73
N SER A 79 -4.53 -12.11 -12.23
CA SER A 79 -5.71 -12.86 -12.65
C SER A 79 -6.45 -12.14 -13.77
N LEU A 80 -7.31 -12.83 -14.53
CA LEU A 80 -8.19 -12.20 -15.53
C LEU A 80 -8.97 -11.03 -14.94
N ARG A 81 -9.35 -11.13 -13.65
CA ARG A 81 -10.01 -10.05 -12.91
C ARG A 81 -9.15 -8.79 -12.79
N TYR A 82 -7.83 -8.94 -12.77
CA TYR A 82 -6.89 -7.83 -12.79
C TYR A 82 -6.86 -7.16 -14.18
N ALA A 83 -6.76 -7.94 -15.25
CA ALA A 83 -6.88 -7.46 -16.63
C ALA A 83 -8.18 -6.67 -16.84
N GLN A 84 -9.30 -7.25 -16.42
CA GLN A 84 -10.63 -6.65 -16.53
C GLN A 84 -10.72 -5.35 -15.74
N ARG A 85 -10.17 -5.31 -14.51
CA ARG A 85 -10.13 -4.07 -13.71
C ARG A 85 -9.32 -2.97 -14.38
N LEU A 86 -8.17 -3.30 -14.96
CA LEU A 86 -7.35 -2.33 -15.70
C LEU A 86 -8.09 -1.84 -16.95
N GLY A 87 -8.73 -2.75 -17.69
CA GLY A 87 -9.51 -2.40 -18.87
C GLY A 87 -10.73 -1.53 -18.55
N ASP A 88 -11.47 -1.85 -17.48
CA ASP A 88 -12.61 -1.06 -17.03
C ASP A 88 -12.19 0.33 -16.54
N ALA A 89 -11.05 0.42 -15.83
CA ALA A 89 -10.47 1.71 -15.44
C ALA A 89 -10.08 2.55 -16.66
N ALA A 90 -9.41 1.94 -17.65
CA ALA A 90 -9.01 2.64 -18.87
C ALA A 90 -10.22 3.13 -19.67
N ARG A 91 -11.28 2.31 -19.81
CA ARG A 91 -12.54 2.71 -20.45
C ARG A 91 -13.23 3.86 -19.71
N ALA A 92 -13.25 3.82 -18.38
CA ALA A 92 -13.83 4.89 -17.57
C ALA A 92 -13.06 6.21 -17.77
N THR A 93 -11.72 6.17 -17.81
CA THR A 93 -10.88 7.33 -18.08
C THR A 93 -11.10 7.89 -19.48
N ILE A 94 -11.17 7.02 -20.50
CA ILE A 94 -11.46 7.43 -21.89
C ILE A 94 -12.84 8.11 -21.97
N ALA A 95 -13.85 7.55 -21.31
CA ALA A 95 -15.19 8.14 -21.25
C ALA A 95 -15.16 9.52 -20.57
N ALA A 96 -14.43 9.68 -19.46
CA ALA A 96 -14.31 10.97 -18.77
C ALA A 96 -13.62 12.06 -19.61
N ILE A 97 -12.68 11.66 -20.47
CA ILE A 97 -12.05 12.57 -21.43
C ILE A 97 -13.06 12.98 -22.52
N GLY A 98 -13.87 12.04 -23.02
CA GLY A 98 -14.87 12.29 -24.08
C GLY A 98 -16.09 13.10 -23.62
N ASP A 99 -16.62 12.84 -22.43
CA ASP A 99 -17.91 13.39 -21.94
C ASP A 99 -17.86 14.92 -21.70
N GLY A 100 -16.67 15.51 -21.59
CA GLY A 100 -16.50 16.96 -21.45
C GLY A 100 -16.14 17.70 -22.75
N GLY A 101 -16.19 17.03 -23.90
CA GLY A 101 -16.04 17.65 -25.22
C GLY A 101 -17.36 18.04 -25.88
N ASP A 102 -18.48 17.47 -25.43
CA ASP A 102 -19.81 17.63 -26.03
C ASP A 102 -20.65 18.64 -25.23
N GLY A 103 -20.17 19.87 -25.17
CA GLY A 103 -20.89 21.00 -24.58
C GLY A 103 -21.96 21.54 -25.53
N GLY A 104 -23.20 21.03 -25.42
CA GLY A 104 -24.39 21.85 -25.64
C GLY A 104 -25.12 21.75 -26.99
N GLY A 105 -25.60 20.55 -27.36
CA GLY A 105 -26.64 20.39 -28.36
C GLY A 105 -28.04 20.40 -27.75
N ASP A 106 -28.51 21.54 -27.23
CA ASP A 106 -29.93 21.72 -26.88
C ASP A 106 -30.49 22.97 -27.58
N GLY A 107 -31.21 22.70 -28.68
CA GLY A 107 -32.31 23.47 -29.27
C GLY A 107 -32.28 25.00 -29.32
N GLY A 108 -32.18 25.54 -30.54
CA GLY A 108 -32.94 26.73 -30.94
C GLY A 108 -32.11 27.97 -31.26
N GLY A 109 -31.46 27.98 -32.42
CA GLY A 109 -30.88 29.19 -32.98
C GLY A 109 -30.76 29.07 -34.49
N ASP A 110 -31.65 29.75 -35.21
CA ASP A 110 -31.51 30.00 -36.64
C ASP A 110 -30.29 30.91 -36.85
N GLY A 111 -29.10 30.31 -36.91
CA GLY A 111 -27.85 31.01 -37.17
C GLY A 111 -27.09 30.25 -38.24
N ASP A 112 -26.91 30.89 -39.39
CA ASP A 112 -25.89 30.54 -40.38
C ASP A 112 -24.51 30.63 -39.71
N GLY A 113 -24.13 29.54 -39.04
CA GLY A 113 -22.83 29.35 -38.41
C GLY A 113 -22.07 28.30 -39.20
N ASP A 114 -21.02 28.74 -39.87
CA ASP A 114 -20.11 27.93 -40.65
C ASP A 114 -19.54 26.83 -39.74
N GLY A 115 -20.00 25.59 -39.96
CA GLY A 115 -19.71 24.45 -39.09
C GLY A 115 -18.23 24.05 -39.13
N GLU A 116 -17.42 24.57 -38.22
CA GLU A 116 -16.22 23.88 -37.76
C GLU A 116 -16.68 22.74 -36.84
N GLU A 117 -16.91 21.57 -37.43
CA GLU A 117 -17.20 20.32 -36.73
C GLU A 117 -16.01 19.95 -35.81
N GLY A 118 -16.22 20.11 -34.50
CA GLY A 118 -15.34 19.56 -33.47
C GLY A 118 -14.95 20.60 -32.43
N GLY A 119 -15.35 20.36 -31.17
CA GLY A 119 -14.83 21.14 -30.05
C GLY A 119 -13.29 21.07 -29.95
N PRO A 120 -12.67 21.85 -29.08
CA PRO A 120 -11.20 21.96 -29.00
C PRO A 120 -10.47 20.62 -28.76
N LEU A 121 -11.16 19.63 -28.20
CA LEU A 121 -10.64 18.29 -27.94
C LEU A 121 -10.83 17.31 -29.11
N ALA A 122 -11.39 17.74 -30.24
CA ALA A 122 -11.64 16.91 -31.42
C ALA A 122 -10.41 16.09 -31.87
N PRO A 123 -9.16 16.61 -31.84
CA PRO A 123 -7.97 15.84 -32.21
C PRO A 123 -7.74 14.57 -31.36
N LEU A 124 -8.32 14.48 -30.16
CA LEU A 124 -8.18 13.32 -29.29
C LEU A 124 -9.19 12.20 -29.59
N THR A 125 -10.24 12.47 -30.36
CA THR A 125 -11.36 11.53 -30.58
C THR A 125 -10.91 10.21 -31.20
N GLU A 126 -10.14 10.27 -32.29
CA GLU A 126 -9.64 9.07 -32.97
C GLU A 126 -8.59 8.33 -32.13
N PRO A 127 -7.55 9.00 -31.57
CA PRO A 127 -6.60 8.35 -30.67
C PRO A 127 -7.24 7.64 -29.47
N LEU A 128 -8.26 8.25 -28.84
CA LEU A 128 -8.99 7.66 -27.72
C LEU A 128 -9.82 6.44 -28.17
N THR A 129 -10.42 6.50 -29.36
CA THR A 129 -11.15 5.37 -29.94
C THR A 129 -10.19 4.21 -30.22
N GLN A 130 -9.00 4.49 -30.76
CA GLN A 130 -7.97 3.49 -31.00
C GLN A 130 -7.47 2.89 -29.68
N ALA A 131 -7.24 3.72 -28.66
CA ALA A 131 -6.85 3.27 -27.33
C ALA A 131 -7.89 2.33 -26.72
N ALA A 132 -9.19 2.65 -26.83
CA ALA A 132 -10.27 1.79 -26.33
C ALA A 132 -10.26 0.40 -26.99
N ARG A 133 -10.07 0.35 -28.31
CA ARG A 133 -9.96 -0.92 -29.07
C ARG A 133 -8.73 -1.72 -28.66
N THR A 134 -7.59 -1.06 -28.45
CA THR A 134 -6.36 -1.71 -28.00
C THR A 134 -6.52 -2.28 -26.59
N VAL A 135 -7.13 -1.54 -25.66
CA VAL A 135 -7.44 -2.03 -24.31
C VAL A 135 -8.32 -3.29 -24.37
N GLU A 136 -9.39 -3.26 -25.17
CA GLU A 136 -10.28 -4.41 -25.35
C GLU A 136 -9.51 -5.63 -25.87
N ARG A 137 -8.71 -5.46 -26.92
CA ARG A 137 -7.87 -6.52 -27.48
C ARG A 137 -6.91 -7.10 -26.44
N LEU A 138 -6.22 -6.27 -25.65
CA LEU A 138 -5.27 -6.73 -24.64
C LEU A 138 -5.96 -7.53 -23.53
N VAL A 139 -7.16 -7.12 -23.11
CA VAL A 139 -7.98 -7.86 -22.14
C VAL A 139 -8.42 -9.21 -22.71
N ASP A 140 -8.87 -9.23 -23.96
CA ASP A 140 -9.29 -10.47 -24.65
C ASP A 140 -8.12 -11.45 -24.82
N LEU A 141 -6.91 -10.95 -25.10
CA LEU A 141 -5.69 -11.76 -25.18
C LEU A 141 -5.26 -12.35 -23.83
N ALA A 142 -5.58 -11.69 -22.72
CA ALA A 142 -5.28 -12.22 -21.38
C ALA A 142 -6.16 -13.43 -21.02
N ALA A 143 -7.37 -13.55 -21.60
CA ALA A 143 -8.32 -14.61 -21.28
C ALA A 143 -7.86 -16.05 -21.61
N PRO A 144 -7.36 -16.35 -22.82
CA PRO A 144 -6.88 -17.70 -23.13
C PRO A 144 -5.61 -18.06 -22.34
N LEU A 145 -4.72 -17.10 -22.07
CA LEU A 145 -3.47 -17.34 -21.33
C LEU A 145 -3.70 -17.77 -19.88
N GLU A 146 -4.80 -17.30 -19.29
CA GLU A 146 -5.27 -17.73 -17.98
C GLU A 146 -5.83 -19.15 -17.94
N SER A 147 -6.29 -19.68 -19.07
CA SER A 147 -6.80 -21.05 -19.16
C SER A 147 -5.67 -22.07 -19.28
N ASP A 148 -4.50 -21.65 -19.79
CA ASP A 148 -3.29 -22.47 -19.96
C ASP A 148 -2.29 -22.30 -18.79
N ARG A 149 -2.79 -22.48 -17.56
CA ARG A 149 -2.09 -22.17 -16.28
C ARG A 149 -0.80 -22.95 -16.00
N GLY A 150 -0.42 -23.85 -16.90
CA GLY A 150 0.69 -24.79 -16.71
C GLY A 150 2.02 -24.36 -17.33
N GLY A 151 2.03 -23.39 -18.25
CA GLY A 151 3.24 -23.01 -18.98
C GLY A 151 3.89 -21.72 -18.50
N ASP A 152 5.20 -21.76 -18.21
CA ASP A 152 6.00 -20.56 -17.86
C ASP A 152 5.92 -19.48 -18.96
N LEU A 153 5.76 -19.89 -20.22
CA LEU A 153 5.56 -18.98 -21.36
C LEU A 153 4.22 -18.23 -21.28
N ALA A 154 3.13 -18.91 -20.92
CA ALA A 154 1.82 -18.28 -20.77
C ALA A 154 1.82 -17.27 -19.62
N ALA A 155 2.51 -17.60 -18.52
CA ALA A 155 2.70 -16.68 -17.40
C ALA A 155 3.51 -15.44 -17.79
N ALA A 156 4.61 -15.61 -18.54
CA ALA A 156 5.41 -14.50 -19.03
C ALA A 156 4.63 -13.58 -19.98
N ARG A 157 3.87 -14.15 -20.92
CA ARG A 157 3.00 -13.39 -21.83
C ARG A 157 1.89 -12.64 -21.11
N CYS A 158 1.32 -13.26 -20.08
CA CYS A 158 0.30 -12.62 -19.26
C CYS A 158 0.88 -11.41 -18.50
N ALA A 159 2.08 -11.55 -17.92
CA ALA A 159 2.77 -10.46 -17.24
C ALA A 159 3.13 -9.29 -18.20
N GLU A 160 3.55 -9.61 -19.42
CA GLU A 160 3.80 -8.63 -20.48
C GLU A 160 2.53 -7.83 -20.81
N LEU A 161 1.40 -8.51 -21.06
CA LEU A 161 0.11 -7.86 -21.33
C LEU A 161 -0.33 -6.94 -20.18
N TYR A 162 -0.14 -7.35 -18.93
CA TYR A 162 -0.49 -6.52 -17.78
C TYR A 162 0.38 -5.28 -17.67
N THR A 163 1.68 -5.42 -17.92
CA THR A 163 2.59 -4.28 -17.94
C THR A 163 2.18 -3.28 -19.04
N THR A 164 1.79 -3.77 -20.21
CA THR A 164 1.28 -2.93 -21.31
C THR A 164 -0.03 -2.23 -20.96
N LEU A 165 -0.98 -2.94 -20.35
CA LEU A 165 -2.25 -2.35 -19.89
C LEU A 165 -2.04 -1.28 -18.81
N GLU A 166 -1.17 -1.54 -17.83
CA GLU A 166 -0.82 -0.59 -16.78
C GLU A 166 -0.17 0.66 -17.36
N ALA A 167 0.78 0.49 -18.29
CA ALA A 167 1.43 1.60 -18.96
C ALA A 167 0.40 2.45 -19.73
N LEU A 168 -0.48 1.83 -20.51
CA LEU A 168 -1.49 2.55 -21.28
C LEU A 168 -2.48 3.29 -20.37
N LEU A 169 -2.93 2.66 -19.27
CA LEU A 169 -3.78 3.30 -18.27
C LEU A 169 -3.11 4.54 -17.65
N GLY A 170 -1.83 4.44 -17.26
CA GLY A 170 -1.10 5.56 -16.69
C GLY A 170 -0.99 6.76 -17.65
N HIS A 171 -0.86 6.51 -18.95
CA HIS A 171 -0.87 7.57 -19.96
C HIS A 171 -2.26 8.22 -20.10
N LEU A 172 -3.33 7.43 -20.08
CA LEU A 172 -4.70 7.92 -20.14
C LEU A 172 -5.06 8.76 -18.90
N GLU A 173 -4.61 8.36 -17.71
CA GLU A 173 -4.79 9.13 -16.48
C GLU A 173 -4.05 10.48 -16.53
N ALA A 174 -2.81 10.48 -17.03
CA ALA A 174 -2.05 11.71 -17.23
C ALA A 174 -2.74 12.64 -18.25
N LEU A 175 -3.27 12.08 -19.34
CA LEU A 175 -4.03 12.83 -20.32
C LEU A 175 -5.32 13.40 -19.73
N ALA A 176 -6.05 12.65 -18.91
CA ALA A 176 -7.26 13.14 -18.24
C ALA A 176 -6.96 14.38 -17.37
N LEU A 177 -5.86 14.37 -16.63
CA LEU A 177 -5.41 15.53 -15.84
C LEU A 177 -5.04 16.74 -16.73
N GLN A 178 -4.41 16.50 -17.88
CA GLN A 178 -4.10 17.56 -18.84
C GLN A 178 -5.38 18.15 -19.45
N VAL A 179 -6.35 17.30 -19.80
CA VAL A 179 -7.64 17.72 -20.34
C VAL A 179 -8.42 18.56 -19.32
N GLU A 180 -8.43 18.18 -18.04
CA GLU A 180 -9.00 19.02 -16.98
C GLU A 180 -8.33 20.40 -16.92
N ALA A 181 -7.00 20.44 -17.06
CA ALA A 181 -6.26 21.69 -17.08
C ALA A 181 -6.56 22.55 -18.32
N TRP A 182 -6.72 21.94 -19.51
CA TRP A 182 -7.11 22.65 -20.73
C TRP A 182 -8.54 23.19 -20.66
N ARG A 183 -9.48 22.41 -20.12
CA ARG A 183 -10.88 22.85 -19.92
C ARG A 183 -10.98 24.08 -19.03
N ALA A 184 -10.03 24.27 -18.10
CA ALA A 184 -9.97 25.44 -17.23
C ALA A 184 -9.26 26.66 -17.86
N ARG A 185 -8.66 26.52 -19.05
CA ARG A 185 -7.92 27.56 -19.76
C ARG A 185 -8.73 28.11 -20.94
N ASP A 186 -8.41 29.36 -21.31
CA ASP A 186 -8.83 29.88 -22.61
C ASP A 186 -8.12 29.08 -23.71
N HIS A 187 -8.90 28.63 -24.70
CA HIS A 187 -8.39 27.80 -25.79
C HIS A 187 -7.76 28.69 -26.85
N ASP A 188 -6.48 28.98 -26.65
CA ASP A 188 -5.62 29.70 -27.59
C ASP A 188 -4.83 28.73 -28.48
N ASP A 189 -4.03 29.30 -29.39
CA ASP A 189 -3.16 28.53 -30.29
C ASP A 189 -2.17 27.63 -29.51
N ALA A 190 -1.77 28.04 -28.31
CA ALA A 190 -0.86 27.28 -27.47
C ALA A 190 -1.55 26.03 -26.89
N VAL A 191 -2.76 26.17 -26.34
CA VAL A 191 -3.58 25.04 -25.88
C VAL A 191 -3.90 24.10 -27.03
N THR A 192 -4.21 24.63 -28.22
CA THR A 192 -4.47 23.82 -29.41
C THR A 192 -3.24 22.99 -29.80
N ALA A 193 -2.06 23.59 -29.80
CA ALA A 193 -0.80 22.87 -30.06
C ALA A 193 -0.49 21.82 -28.99
N GLU A 194 -0.77 22.10 -27.71
CA GLU A 194 -0.66 21.13 -26.61
C GLU A 194 -1.59 19.92 -26.83
N ILE A 195 -2.85 20.15 -27.22
CA ILE A 195 -3.83 19.10 -27.51
C ILE A 195 -3.39 18.25 -28.69
N THR A 196 -2.93 18.86 -29.79
CA THR A 196 -2.42 18.13 -30.96
C THR A 196 -1.20 17.27 -30.60
N ALA A 197 -0.24 17.81 -29.85
CA ALA A 197 0.93 17.06 -29.41
C ALA A 197 0.54 15.88 -28.51
N ALA A 198 -0.45 16.04 -27.65
CA ALA A 198 -0.96 14.96 -26.81
C ALA A 198 -1.70 13.88 -27.62
N ALA A 199 -2.43 14.26 -28.68
CA ALA A 199 -3.06 13.33 -29.60
C ALA A 199 -2.02 12.47 -30.34
N GLU A 200 -0.95 13.09 -30.85
CA GLU A 200 0.17 12.38 -31.49
C GLU A 200 0.89 11.45 -30.51
N ALA A 201 1.15 11.93 -29.28
CA ALA A 201 1.78 11.12 -28.24
C ALA A 201 0.91 9.91 -27.86
N LEU A 202 -0.41 10.08 -27.70
CA LEU A 202 -1.32 8.97 -27.42
C LEU A 202 -1.32 7.96 -28.57
N THR A 203 -1.36 8.44 -29.82
CA THR A 203 -1.32 7.58 -31.02
C THR A 203 -0.08 6.70 -31.02
N ALA A 204 1.10 7.29 -30.80
CA ALA A 204 2.36 6.55 -30.73
C ALA A 204 2.34 5.47 -29.63
N ARG A 205 1.78 5.79 -28.45
CA ARG A 205 1.65 4.82 -27.35
C ARG A 205 0.69 3.69 -27.64
N VAL A 206 -0.41 3.99 -28.34
CA VAL A 206 -1.37 2.97 -28.76
C VAL A 206 -0.76 2.05 -29.81
N GLU A 207 0.06 2.57 -30.73
CA GLU A 207 0.80 1.77 -31.71
C GLU A 207 1.87 0.88 -31.06
N GLU A 208 2.58 1.37 -30.04
CA GLU A 208 3.53 0.56 -29.25
C GLU A 208 2.84 -0.60 -28.49
N ALA A 209 1.56 -0.44 -28.16
CA ALA A 209 0.76 -1.40 -27.41
C ALA A 209 -0.07 -2.37 -28.28
N ALA A 210 -0.15 -2.15 -29.59
CA ALA A 210 -1.03 -2.86 -30.54
C ALA A 210 -0.42 -4.13 -31.15
#